data_AF-A0A1H6GZA2-F1
#
_entry.id   AF-A0A1H6GZA2-F1
#
_cell.length_a   1.000
_cell.length_b   1.000
_cell.length_c   1.000
_cell.angle_alpha   90.00
_cell.angle_beta   90.00
_cell.angle_gamma   90.00
#
_symmetry.space_group_name_H-M   'P 1'
#
loop_
_entity.id
_entity.type
_entity.pdbx_description
1 polymer ?
#
loop_
_entity_poly.entity_id
_entity_poly.type
_entity_poly.pdbx_seq_one_letter_code
_entity_poly.pdbx_strand_id
1 'polypeptide(L)'
;MYKDKIDFFLAQISEKCNQDKGENITFSLGNGYYSLFYNNDVEIEKIEDLIDMASEASYSSFATGSLAIIYFMRLLHNADIITDEDIDSLEEDSIEFFLELLSAAADKKEYDLFTGLIGLGIYFLEIKKFDAVEKIVSHIDQLKHERNQSIFWIDHIVKEENIIDLGLAHGQPSILSFLAECYHRGCKKETCAKLISGSVTFLKELYEENKQAQHIFPSKLNIATGEKQLSERLAWCYGDLGVAIGLWKAYTVLQDENLKAMCHHLILNVSKIKADKSGVFYSQKNDCIDTGICHGTAGISHIFNKFYRIFQDEELKEAHNYWMSLTLNQLEKGAKFPYDLKNDEWVEHTGLLEGISGVGMVLLDYQYPEKAKDWDKIYLMNIG
;
A
#
# COMPACT_ATOMS: atom_id res chain seq x y z
N MET A 1 -4.56 -25.43 -6.29
CA MET A 1 -3.73 -25.74 -7.47
C MET A 1 -2.24 -25.67 -7.18
N TYR A 2 -1.77 -24.78 -6.29
CA TYR A 2 -0.32 -24.54 -6.10
C TYR A 2 0.24 -24.92 -4.73
N LYS A 3 -0.48 -25.67 -3.90
CA LYS A 3 -0.18 -25.81 -2.46
C LYS A 3 1.29 -26.18 -2.18
N ASP A 4 1.74 -27.33 -2.68
CA ASP A 4 3.11 -27.81 -2.41
C ASP A 4 4.18 -26.87 -2.98
N LYS A 5 3.90 -26.21 -4.12
CA LYS A 5 4.80 -25.23 -4.75
C LYS A 5 4.89 -23.94 -3.92
N ILE A 6 3.79 -23.48 -3.36
CA ILE A 6 3.77 -22.32 -2.47
C ILE A 6 4.51 -22.64 -1.18
N ASP A 7 4.23 -23.78 -0.55
CA ASP A 7 4.91 -24.19 0.69
C ASP A 7 6.43 -24.28 0.48
N PHE A 8 6.88 -24.79 -0.68
CA PHE A 8 8.30 -24.79 -1.04
C PHE A 8 8.89 -23.37 -1.07
N PHE A 9 8.25 -22.42 -1.78
CA PHE A 9 8.76 -21.05 -1.86
C PHE A 9 8.69 -20.32 -0.53
N LEU A 10 7.64 -20.53 0.28
CA LEU A 10 7.56 -19.92 1.61
C LEU A 10 8.77 -20.32 2.48
N ALA A 11 9.17 -21.59 2.44
CA ALA A 11 10.36 -22.06 3.15
C ALA A 11 11.66 -21.44 2.60
N GLN A 12 11.81 -21.38 1.27
CA GLN A 12 12.99 -20.78 0.63
C GLN A 12 13.12 -19.28 0.92
N ILE A 13 12.01 -18.54 0.94
CA ILE A 13 12.00 -17.12 1.30
C ILE A 13 12.37 -16.95 2.77
N SER A 14 11.87 -17.81 3.66
CA SER A 14 12.27 -17.77 5.08
C SER A 14 13.76 -17.99 5.26
N GLU A 15 14.35 -18.94 4.53
CA GLU A 15 15.79 -19.18 4.59
C GLU A 15 16.58 -17.95 4.12
N LYS A 16 16.14 -17.32 3.02
CA LYS A 16 16.75 -16.11 2.48
C LYS A 16 16.65 -14.92 3.43
N CYS A 17 15.49 -14.68 4.04
CA CYS A 17 15.29 -13.62 5.04
C CYS A 17 16.12 -13.85 6.32
N ASN A 18 16.39 -15.11 6.66
CA ASN A 18 17.25 -15.45 7.79
C ASN A 18 18.73 -15.20 7.49
N GLN A 19 19.18 -15.51 6.27
CA GLN A 19 20.58 -15.34 5.84
C GLN A 19 20.96 -13.89 5.49
N ASP A 20 19.98 -13.07 5.08
CA ASP A 20 20.22 -11.66 4.79
C ASP A 20 20.49 -10.87 6.07
N LYS A 21 21.63 -10.16 6.08
CA LYS A 21 22.10 -9.35 7.20
C LYS A 21 21.40 -7.99 7.32
N GLY A 22 20.53 -7.64 6.38
CA GLY A 22 19.79 -6.38 6.44
C GLY A 22 20.69 -5.16 6.27
N GLU A 23 21.22 -4.96 5.06
CA GLU A 23 22.16 -3.86 4.79
C GLU A 23 21.57 -2.44 4.98
N ASN A 24 20.24 -2.34 5.05
CA ASN A 24 19.51 -1.10 5.29
C ASN A 24 18.11 -1.40 5.85
N ILE A 25 17.44 -0.35 6.34
CA ILE A 25 16.10 -0.39 6.93
C ILE A 25 15.09 -1.15 6.07
N THR A 26 15.09 -0.95 4.75
CA THR A 26 14.12 -1.57 3.83
C THR A 26 14.23 -3.09 3.85
N PHE A 27 15.46 -3.62 3.87
CA PHE A 27 15.72 -5.05 3.82
C PHE A 27 15.50 -5.68 5.19
N SER A 28 15.99 -5.01 6.25
CA SER A 28 15.77 -5.44 7.64
C SER A 28 14.29 -5.50 8.00
N LEU A 29 13.49 -4.50 7.60
CA LEU A 29 12.05 -4.52 7.78
C LEU A 29 11.40 -5.64 6.96
N GLY A 30 11.77 -5.83 5.70
CA GLY A 30 11.19 -6.91 4.91
C GLY A 30 11.46 -8.29 5.51
N ASN A 31 12.68 -8.53 6.01
CA ASN A 31 13.03 -9.74 6.76
C ASN A 31 12.19 -9.87 8.03
N GLY A 32 12.13 -8.82 8.85
CA GLY A 32 11.38 -8.80 10.09
C GLY A 32 9.89 -9.08 9.89
N TYR A 33 9.26 -8.43 8.91
CA TYR A 33 7.87 -8.68 8.55
C TYR A 33 7.66 -10.14 8.13
N TYR A 34 8.49 -10.66 7.24
CA TYR A 34 8.30 -12.03 6.79
C TYR A 34 8.47 -13.04 7.93
N SER A 35 9.50 -12.87 8.77
CA SER A 35 9.73 -13.72 9.94
C SER A 35 8.59 -13.63 10.96
N LEU A 36 8.13 -12.42 11.28
CA LEU A 36 6.99 -12.17 12.15
C LEU A 36 5.77 -12.98 11.70
N PHE A 37 5.34 -12.85 10.45
CA PHE A 37 4.10 -13.49 10.00
C PHE A 37 4.26 -14.97 9.65
N TYR A 38 5.43 -15.40 9.15
CA TYR A 38 5.64 -16.79 8.75
C TYR A 38 5.98 -17.69 9.96
N ASN A 39 6.93 -17.25 10.78
CA ASN A 39 7.49 -17.99 11.92
C ASN A 39 6.84 -17.62 13.26
N ASN A 40 6.11 -16.50 13.35
CA ASN A 40 5.64 -15.93 14.61
C ASN A 40 6.80 -15.66 15.59
N ASP A 41 7.93 -15.22 15.03
CA ASP A 41 9.17 -14.96 15.77
C ASP A 41 10.08 -14.04 14.96
N VAL A 42 10.88 -13.23 15.64
CA VAL A 42 11.92 -12.39 15.06
C VAL A 42 13.13 -12.42 15.99
N GLU A 43 14.29 -12.73 15.43
CA GLU A 43 15.54 -12.81 16.19
C GLU A 43 15.85 -11.48 16.89
N ILE A 44 16.18 -11.54 18.18
CA ILE A 44 16.45 -10.35 19.02
C ILE A 44 17.53 -9.46 18.40
N GLU A 45 18.61 -10.03 17.86
CA GLU A 45 19.68 -9.28 17.19
C GLU A 45 19.13 -8.42 16.03
N LYS A 46 18.16 -8.92 15.25
CA LYS A 46 17.54 -8.15 14.16
C LYS A 46 16.62 -7.05 14.67
N ILE A 47 16.01 -7.23 15.84
CA ILE A 47 15.20 -6.19 16.50
C ILE A 47 16.12 -5.07 16.99
N GLU A 48 17.23 -5.42 17.65
CA GLU A 48 18.25 -4.48 18.12
C GLU A 48 18.86 -3.68 16.95
N ASP A 49 19.24 -4.36 15.86
CA ASP A 49 19.76 -3.71 14.65
C ASP A 49 18.76 -2.69 14.05
N LEU A 50 17.46 -3.01 14.05
CA LEU A 50 16.42 -2.10 13.59
C LEU A 50 16.28 -0.87 14.49
N ILE A 51 16.37 -1.04 15.82
CA ILE A 51 16.32 0.06 16.79
C ILE A 51 17.53 1.00 16.60
N ASP A 52 18.72 0.44 16.40
CA ASP A 52 19.93 1.21 16.12
C ASP A 52 19.78 2.00 14.81
N MET A 53 19.30 1.35 13.74
CA MET A 53 19.02 2.03 12.47
C MET A 53 17.97 3.14 12.60
N ALA A 54 16.95 2.97 13.45
CA ALA A 54 15.94 4.00 13.70
C ALA A 54 16.54 5.24 14.37
N SER A 55 17.48 5.03 15.30
CA SER A 55 18.18 6.10 16.01
C SER A 55 19.13 6.89 15.12
N GLU A 56 19.68 6.25 14.09
CA GLU A 56 20.57 6.88 13.09
C GLU A 56 19.82 7.43 11.86
N ALA A 57 18.54 7.09 11.70
CA ALA A 57 17.77 7.46 10.51
C ALA A 57 17.58 8.97 10.40
N SER A 58 17.97 9.54 9.25
CA SER A 58 17.78 10.96 8.95
C SER A 58 16.39 11.31 8.38
N TYR A 59 15.50 10.32 8.26
CA TYR A 59 14.17 10.47 7.66
C TYR A 59 13.15 9.50 8.28
N SER A 60 11.87 9.86 8.18
CA SER A 60 10.77 9.20 8.91
C SER A 60 9.68 8.68 7.98
N SER A 61 10.08 8.12 6.84
CA SER A 61 9.17 7.48 5.90
C SER A 61 8.43 6.30 6.54
N PHE A 62 7.15 6.15 6.25
CA PHE A 62 6.32 4.99 6.64
C PHE A 62 6.69 3.71 5.86
N ALA A 63 7.43 3.82 4.75
CA ALA A 63 7.93 2.65 4.02
C ALA A 63 9.30 2.16 4.53
N THR A 64 10.20 3.08 4.85
CA THR A 64 11.65 2.77 4.99
C THR A 64 12.39 3.63 6.02
N GLY A 65 11.70 4.47 6.80
CA GLY A 65 12.32 5.35 7.81
C GLY A 65 12.00 4.97 9.24
N SER A 66 12.33 5.85 10.20
CA SER A 66 12.10 5.60 11.62
C SER A 66 10.63 5.30 11.96
N LEU A 67 9.68 5.96 11.30
CA LEU A 67 8.25 5.68 11.49
C LEU A 67 7.88 4.24 11.09
N ALA A 68 8.45 3.70 10.00
CA ALA A 68 8.22 2.32 9.59
C ALA A 68 8.76 1.31 10.63
N ILE A 69 9.91 1.63 11.24
CA ILE A 69 10.52 0.81 12.29
C ILE A 69 9.67 0.82 13.55
N ILE A 70 9.28 2.00 14.05
CA ILE A 70 8.45 2.08 15.26
C ILE A 70 7.08 1.42 15.04
N TYR A 71 6.50 1.55 13.84
CA TYR A 71 5.28 0.81 13.50
C TYR A 71 5.52 -0.72 13.54
N PHE A 72 6.65 -1.19 13.02
CA PHE A 72 7.01 -2.60 13.08
C PHE A 72 7.22 -3.09 14.53
N MET A 73 7.85 -2.29 15.40
CA MET A 73 7.97 -2.62 16.83
C MET A 73 6.60 -2.77 17.48
N ARG A 74 5.65 -1.89 17.13
CA ARG A 74 4.26 -2.04 17.58
C ARG A 74 3.61 -3.33 17.07
N LEU A 75 3.93 -3.82 15.87
CA LEU A 75 3.47 -5.13 15.41
C LEU A 75 4.08 -6.29 16.20
N LEU A 76 5.37 -6.21 16.55
CA LEU A 76 6.03 -7.21 17.41
C LEU A 76 5.38 -7.25 18.80
N HIS A 77 5.08 -6.08 19.36
CA HIS A 77 4.38 -5.95 20.63
C HIS A 77 2.98 -6.58 20.57
N ASN A 78 2.20 -6.27 19.52
CA ASN A 78 0.89 -6.87 19.31
C ASN A 78 0.93 -8.39 19.12
N ALA A 79 2.09 -8.96 18.76
CA ALA A 79 2.33 -10.39 18.60
C ALA A 79 2.98 -11.04 19.84
N ASP A 80 3.06 -10.33 20.96
CA ASP A 80 3.69 -10.76 22.21
C ASP A 80 5.19 -11.15 22.06
N ILE A 81 5.90 -10.59 21.07
CA ILE A 81 7.33 -10.84 20.84
C ILE A 81 8.21 -9.90 21.68
N ILE A 82 7.80 -8.64 21.83
CA ILE A 82 8.46 -7.65 22.71
C ILE A 82 7.50 -7.24 23.83
N THR A 83 8.05 -6.79 24.95
CA THR A 83 7.29 -6.47 26.16
C THR A 83 6.68 -5.06 26.14
N ASP A 84 5.77 -4.79 27.08
CA ASP A 84 5.25 -3.43 27.32
C ASP A 84 6.38 -2.43 27.63
N GLU A 85 7.39 -2.85 28.42
CA GLU A 85 8.53 -2.00 28.78
C GLU A 85 9.38 -1.62 27.56
N ASP A 86 9.60 -2.58 26.65
CA ASP A 86 10.36 -2.36 25.42
C ASP A 86 9.67 -1.33 24.51
N ILE A 87 8.36 -1.49 24.27
CA ILE A 87 7.63 -0.59 23.38
C ILE A 87 7.37 0.78 24.01
N ASP A 88 7.11 0.85 25.31
CA ASP A 88 6.86 2.11 26.01
C ASP A 88 8.11 3.00 25.98
N SER A 89 9.30 2.42 26.17
CA SER A 89 10.58 3.15 26.08
C SER A 89 10.82 3.72 24.68
N LEU A 90 10.48 2.98 23.63
CA LEU A 90 10.65 3.44 22.24
C LEU A 90 9.64 4.54 21.87
N GLU A 91 8.40 4.40 22.34
CA GLU A 91 7.32 5.33 22.00
C GLU A 91 7.33 6.63 22.80
N GLU A 92 7.87 6.63 24.03
CA GLU A 92 7.99 7.85 24.85
C GLU A 92 8.71 8.96 24.07
N ASP A 93 9.88 8.65 23.49
CA ASP A 93 10.65 9.60 22.69
C ASP A 93 10.07 9.80 21.27
N SER A 94 9.58 8.72 20.64
CA SER A 94 9.16 8.77 19.25
C SER A 94 7.85 9.53 19.03
N ILE A 95 6.92 9.48 19.99
CA ILE A 95 5.59 10.10 19.83
C ILE A 95 5.70 11.63 19.77
N GLU A 96 6.51 12.26 20.61
CA GLU A 96 6.69 13.72 20.58
C GLU A 96 7.26 14.16 19.23
N PHE A 97 8.31 13.47 18.78
CA PHE A 97 8.91 13.69 17.47
C PHE A 97 7.91 13.50 16.31
N PHE A 98 7.06 12.46 16.35
CA PHE A 98 6.04 12.24 15.32
C PHE A 98 4.92 13.29 15.34
N LEU A 99 4.62 13.91 16.50
CA LEU A 99 3.70 15.05 16.58
C LEU A 99 4.31 16.33 15.98
N GLU A 100 5.63 16.53 16.10
CA GLU A 100 6.34 17.60 15.40
C GLU A 100 6.32 17.37 13.89
N LEU A 101 6.59 16.13 13.44
CA LEU A 101 6.50 15.76 12.03
C LEU A 101 5.09 15.94 11.45
N LEU A 102 4.04 15.64 12.21
CA LEU A 102 2.66 15.94 11.82
C LEU A 102 2.51 17.43 11.53
N SER A 103 3.01 18.29 12.42
CA SER A 103 2.93 19.75 12.27
C SER A 103 3.70 20.21 11.03
N ALA A 104 4.91 19.69 10.82
CA ALA A 104 5.72 20.00 9.65
C ALA A 104 5.08 19.53 8.33
N ALA A 105 4.49 18.33 8.30
CA ALA A 105 3.77 17.81 7.14
C ALA A 105 2.51 18.64 6.84
N ALA A 106 1.79 19.09 7.87
CA ALA A 106 0.64 19.98 7.73
C ALA A 106 1.05 21.34 7.14
N ASP A 107 2.14 21.94 7.60
CA ASP A 107 2.67 23.20 7.07
C ASP A 107 3.09 23.09 5.60
N LYS A 108 3.72 21.97 5.23
CA LYS A 108 4.08 21.65 3.84
C LYS A 108 2.91 21.17 2.98
N LYS A 109 1.76 20.89 3.60
CA LYS A 109 0.55 20.34 2.95
C LYS A 109 0.76 18.95 2.34
N GLU A 110 1.64 18.15 2.96
CA GLU A 110 2.01 16.81 2.48
C GLU A 110 1.12 15.73 3.11
N TYR A 111 0.18 15.18 2.35
CA TYR A 111 -0.74 14.15 2.84
C TYR A 111 -0.29 12.71 2.52
N ASP A 112 0.78 12.52 1.74
CA ASP A 112 1.26 11.21 1.23
C ASP A 112 1.31 10.08 2.29
N LEU A 113 1.12 8.82 1.84
CA LEU A 113 1.19 7.64 2.71
C LEU A 113 2.60 7.45 3.30
N PHE A 114 3.64 7.66 2.50
CA PHE A 114 5.00 7.31 2.91
C PHE A 114 5.69 8.46 3.62
N THR A 115 5.55 9.70 3.16
CA THR A 115 6.27 10.83 3.73
C THR A 115 5.38 11.87 4.40
N GLY A 116 4.06 11.71 4.35
CA GLY A 116 3.09 12.72 4.77
C GLY A 116 2.16 12.29 5.90
N LEU A 117 1.06 13.03 6.01
CA LEU A 117 0.09 12.89 7.10
C LEU A 117 -0.57 11.51 7.19
N ILE A 118 -0.77 10.80 6.07
CA ILE A 118 -1.48 9.52 6.08
C ILE A 118 -0.67 8.44 6.80
N GLY A 119 0.63 8.31 6.54
CA GLY A 119 1.48 7.33 7.23
C GLY A 119 1.51 7.54 8.75
N LEU A 120 1.67 8.79 9.18
CA LEU A 120 1.54 9.18 10.59
C LEU A 120 0.16 8.82 11.16
N GLY A 121 -0.90 9.07 10.39
CA GLY A 121 -2.26 8.74 10.76
C GLY A 121 -2.49 7.24 10.97
N ILE A 122 -1.92 6.39 10.10
CA ILE A 122 -2.00 4.92 10.24
C ILE A 122 -1.29 4.47 11.52
N TYR A 123 -0.11 5.01 11.82
CA TYR A 123 0.59 4.75 13.08
C TYR A 123 -0.24 5.20 14.30
N PHE A 124 -0.73 6.45 14.31
CA PHE A 124 -1.53 6.96 15.43
C PHE A 124 -2.86 6.23 15.63
N LEU A 125 -3.46 5.71 14.55
CA LEU A 125 -4.61 4.81 14.64
C LEU A 125 -4.25 3.49 15.31
N GLU A 126 -3.06 2.94 15.07
CA GLU A 126 -2.59 1.70 15.67
C GLU A 126 -2.45 1.85 17.20
N ILE A 127 -1.77 2.90 17.64
CA ILE A 127 -1.56 3.19 19.07
C ILE A 127 -2.76 3.90 19.73
N LYS A 128 -3.88 4.06 19.02
CA LYS A 128 -5.13 4.68 19.50
C LYS A 128 -4.96 6.12 20.00
N LYS A 129 -4.00 6.87 19.45
CA LYS A 129 -3.78 8.30 19.72
C LYS A 129 -4.76 9.15 18.90
N PHE A 130 -6.05 9.02 19.23
CA PHE A 130 -7.13 9.56 18.41
C PHE A 130 -7.11 11.09 18.31
N ASP A 131 -6.60 11.82 19.30
CA ASP A 131 -6.45 13.28 19.23
C ASP A 131 -5.52 13.70 18.08
N ALA A 132 -4.43 12.97 17.84
CA ALA A 132 -3.53 13.19 16.71
C ALA A 132 -4.20 12.83 15.37
N VAL A 133 -4.93 11.71 15.33
CA VAL A 133 -5.70 11.29 14.14
C VAL A 133 -6.75 12.34 13.76
N GLU A 134 -7.47 12.87 14.74
CA GLU A 134 -8.47 13.91 14.52
C GLU A 134 -7.87 15.23 14.02
N LYS A 135 -6.65 15.59 14.46
CA LYS A 135 -5.89 16.72 13.90
C LYS A 135 -5.54 16.47 12.44
N ILE A 136 -5.06 15.27 12.09
CA ILE A 136 -4.76 14.89 10.70
C ILE A 136 -6.00 14.99 9.82
N VAL A 137 -7.15 14.43 10.25
CA VAL A 137 -8.41 14.55 9.50
C VAL A 137 -8.81 16.02 9.32
N SER A 138 -8.60 16.85 10.34
CA SER A 138 -8.89 18.29 10.25
C SER A 138 -7.98 19.01 9.26
N HIS A 139 -6.70 18.63 9.17
CA HIS A 139 -5.78 19.15 8.16
C HIS A 139 -6.16 18.69 6.75
N ILE A 140 -6.50 17.42 6.56
CA ILE A 140 -7.03 16.92 5.28
C ILE A 140 -8.29 17.70 4.88
N ASP A 141 -9.20 17.99 5.80
CA ASP A 141 -10.39 18.81 5.55
C ASP A 141 -10.05 20.26 5.15
N GLN A 142 -8.98 20.83 5.70
CA GLN A 142 -8.49 22.18 5.36
C GLN A 142 -7.81 22.24 3.99
N LEU A 143 -7.10 21.18 3.59
CA LEU A 143 -6.38 21.10 2.31
C LEU A 143 -7.31 20.81 1.11
N LYS A 144 -8.60 20.55 1.38
CA LYS A 144 -9.53 20.19 0.32
C LYS A 144 -9.81 21.37 -0.62
N HIS A 145 -9.97 21.04 -1.88
CA HIS A 145 -10.59 21.87 -2.89
C HIS A 145 -11.99 21.32 -3.17
N GLU A 146 -12.97 22.22 -3.29
CA GLU A 146 -14.37 21.84 -3.52
C GLU A 146 -14.89 22.53 -4.78
N ARG A 147 -15.52 21.77 -5.69
CA ARG A 147 -16.13 22.25 -6.92
C ARG A 147 -17.37 21.42 -7.23
N ASN A 148 -18.56 22.04 -7.28
CA ASN A 148 -19.82 21.35 -7.64
C ASN A 148 -20.05 20.04 -6.86
N GLN A 149 -19.85 20.04 -5.53
CA GLN A 149 -19.93 18.87 -4.63
C GLN A 149 -18.74 17.89 -4.72
N SER A 150 -17.93 17.96 -5.77
CA SER A 150 -16.69 17.21 -5.89
C SER A 150 -15.61 17.78 -4.96
N ILE A 151 -14.95 16.89 -4.21
CA ILE A 151 -13.84 17.22 -3.30
C ILE A 151 -12.55 16.59 -3.82
N PHE A 152 -11.47 17.36 -3.85
CA PHE A 152 -10.16 16.85 -4.23
C PHE A 152 -8.99 17.57 -3.55
N TRP A 153 -7.80 16.99 -3.65
CA TRP A 153 -6.57 17.52 -3.06
C TRP A 153 -5.50 17.70 -4.13
N ILE A 154 -4.76 18.80 -4.02
CA ILE A 154 -3.62 19.10 -4.88
C ILE A 154 -2.37 18.49 -4.24
N ASP A 155 -1.63 17.71 -5.01
CA ASP A 155 -0.33 17.18 -4.63
C ASP A 155 0.71 18.30 -4.62
N HIS A 156 1.27 18.55 -3.43
CA HIS A 156 2.30 19.56 -3.20
C HIS A 156 3.73 18.99 -3.19
N ILE A 157 3.90 17.68 -3.33
CA ILE A 157 5.20 17.00 -3.38
C ILE A 157 5.80 17.12 -4.78
N VAL A 158 4.96 17.01 -5.81
CA VAL A 158 5.39 17.21 -7.19
C VAL A 158 5.69 18.68 -7.46
N LYS A 159 6.67 18.94 -8.35
CA LYS A 159 7.05 20.32 -8.73
C LYS A 159 5.98 21.03 -9.56
N GLU A 160 5.13 20.27 -10.23
CA GLU A 160 4.07 20.80 -11.08
C GLU A 160 2.90 21.28 -10.23
N GLU A 161 2.44 22.50 -10.47
CA GLU A 161 1.30 23.04 -9.74
C GLU A 161 -0.03 22.46 -10.25
N ASN A 162 -1.04 22.43 -9.37
CA ASN A 162 -2.42 22.03 -9.69
C ASN A 162 -2.58 20.57 -10.11
N ILE A 163 -1.64 19.72 -9.72
CA ILE A 163 -1.72 18.28 -9.96
C ILE A 163 -2.57 17.61 -8.88
N ILE A 164 -3.52 16.79 -9.32
CA ILE A 164 -4.21 15.82 -8.49
C ILE A 164 -3.57 14.47 -8.76
N ASP A 165 -3.02 13.84 -7.73
CA ASP A 165 -2.50 12.48 -7.80
C ASP A 165 -3.63 11.47 -7.58
N LEU A 166 -3.70 10.45 -8.43
CA LEU A 166 -4.72 9.40 -8.42
C LEU A 166 -4.15 8.01 -8.08
N GLY A 167 -2.90 7.96 -7.60
CA GLY A 167 -2.28 6.75 -7.09
C GLY A 167 -2.73 6.41 -5.66
N LEU A 168 -2.82 5.12 -5.33
CA LEU A 168 -3.14 4.69 -3.97
C LEU A 168 -1.98 4.94 -3.00
N ALA A 169 -0.75 4.98 -3.49
CA ALA A 169 0.39 5.33 -2.67
C ALA A 169 0.36 6.81 -2.26
N HIS A 170 0.01 7.71 -3.19
CA HIS A 170 0.34 9.14 -3.05
C HIS A 170 -0.84 10.09 -3.13
N GLY A 171 -2.03 9.61 -3.50
CA GLY A 171 -3.08 10.46 -4.02
C GLY A 171 -4.44 10.26 -3.39
N GLN A 172 -5.44 10.64 -4.18
CA GLN A 172 -6.86 10.60 -3.83
C GLN A 172 -7.34 9.24 -3.25
N PRO A 173 -7.02 8.07 -3.85
CA PRO A 173 -7.42 6.80 -3.26
C PRO A 173 -6.78 6.53 -1.89
N SER A 174 -5.58 7.06 -1.63
CA SER A 174 -4.91 6.98 -0.32
C SER A 174 -5.73 7.70 0.75
N ILE A 175 -6.13 8.94 0.45
CA ILE A 175 -6.95 9.78 1.34
C ILE A 175 -8.29 9.09 1.63
N LEU A 176 -8.98 8.56 0.62
CA LEU A 176 -10.22 7.82 0.81
C LEU A 176 -10.05 6.63 1.75
N SER A 177 -8.97 5.86 1.56
CA SER A 177 -8.67 4.68 2.37
C SER A 177 -8.41 5.06 3.82
N PHE A 178 -7.58 6.08 4.06
CA PHE A 178 -7.31 6.58 5.40
C PHE A 178 -8.55 7.15 6.10
N LEU A 179 -9.35 7.97 5.41
CA LEU A 179 -10.58 8.53 5.98
C LEU A 179 -11.58 7.42 6.35
N ALA A 180 -11.64 6.33 5.59
CA ALA A 180 -12.47 5.18 5.91
C ALA A 180 -12.00 4.47 7.19
N GLU A 181 -10.70 4.28 7.37
CA GLU A 181 -10.13 3.76 8.63
C GLU A 181 -10.48 4.66 9.83
N CYS A 182 -10.31 5.98 9.68
CA CYS A 182 -10.71 6.96 10.68
C CYS A 182 -12.20 6.87 11.03
N TYR A 183 -13.07 6.78 10.02
CA TYR A 183 -14.51 6.64 10.21
C TYR A 183 -14.84 5.38 11.04
N HIS A 184 -14.30 4.22 10.66
CA HIS A 184 -14.58 2.96 11.36
C HIS A 184 -14.05 2.94 12.79
N ARG A 185 -12.98 3.68 13.07
CA ARG A 185 -12.41 3.86 14.41
C ARG A 185 -13.08 4.96 15.24
N GLY A 186 -14.09 5.65 14.71
CA GLY A 186 -14.84 6.67 15.45
C GLY A 186 -14.28 8.09 15.38
N CYS A 187 -13.19 8.30 14.65
CA CYS A 187 -12.54 9.61 14.54
C CYS A 187 -13.27 10.48 13.51
N LYS A 188 -13.79 11.64 13.95
CA LYS A 188 -14.41 12.66 13.07
C LYS A 188 -15.40 12.08 12.04
N LYS A 189 -16.24 11.12 12.43
CA LYS A 189 -17.10 10.34 11.53
C LYS A 189 -17.86 11.17 10.49
N GLU A 190 -18.50 12.26 10.91
CA GLU A 190 -19.27 13.11 10.00
C GLU A 190 -18.38 13.82 8.98
N THR A 191 -17.23 14.34 9.40
CA THR A 191 -16.23 14.96 8.52
C THR A 191 -15.69 13.93 7.53
N CYS A 192 -15.29 12.75 8.00
CA CYS A 192 -14.79 11.67 7.15
C CYS A 192 -15.84 11.28 6.09
N ALA A 193 -17.08 11.02 6.48
CA ALA A 193 -18.15 10.66 5.54
C ALA A 193 -18.42 11.77 4.51
N LYS A 194 -18.40 13.05 4.92
CA LYS A 194 -18.54 14.18 4.00
C LYS A 194 -17.39 14.24 2.97
N LEU A 195 -16.15 14.15 3.43
CA LEU A 195 -14.96 14.19 2.59
C LEU A 195 -14.93 13.02 1.60
N ILE A 196 -15.22 11.81 2.08
CA ILE A 196 -15.33 10.59 1.27
C ILE A 196 -16.39 10.76 0.19
N SER A 197 -17.60 11.24 0.55
CA SER A 197 -18.70 11.46 -0.40
C SER A 197 -18.32 12.45 -1.52
N GLY A 198 -17.71 13.57 -1.17
CA GLY A 198 -17.27 14.54 -2.17
C GLY A 198 -16.15 14.02 -3.07
N SER A 199 -15.19 13.26 -2.53
CA SER A 199 -14.11 12.68 -3.33
C SER A 199 -14.59 11.52 -4.22
N VAL A 200 -15.55 10.72 -3.76
CA VAL A 200 -16.25 9.75 -4.62
C VAL A 200 -16.98 10.45 -5.76
N THR A 201 -17.61 11.60 -5.51
CA THR A 201 -18.26 12.38 -6.58
C THR A 201 -17.26 12.80 -7.65
N PHE A 202 -16.08 13.27 -7.24
CA PHE A 202 -14.98 13.59 -8.15
C PHE A 202 -14.50 12.39 -8.97
N LEU A 203 -14.25 11.24 -8.33
CA LEU A 203 -13.83 10.02 -9.02
C LEU A 203 -14.91 9.49 -9.97
N LYS A 204 -16.19 9.68 -9.63
CA LYS A 204 -17.31 9.31 -10.50
C LYS A 204 -17.36 10.16 -11.77
N GLU A 205 -17.06 11.46 -11.70
CA GLU A 205 -16.93 12.31 -12.90
C GLU A 205 -15.87 11.74 -13.86
N LEU A 206 -14.67 11.42 -13.34
CA LEU A 206 -13.59 10.83 -14.15
C LEU A 206 -13.95 9.46 -14.71
N TYR A 207 -14.64 8.63 -13.91
CA TYR A 207 -15.14 7.34 -14.34
C TYR A 207 -16.12 7.48 -15.51
N GLU A 208 -17.14 8.34 -15.39
CA GLU A 208 -18.15 8.49 -16.44
C GLU A 208 -17.58 9.02 -17.77
N GLU A 209 -16.54 9.85 -17.71
CA GLU A 209 -15.82 10.33 -18.90
C GLU A 209 -15.12 9.21 -19.67
N ASN A 210 -14.61 8.19 -18.97
CA ASN A 210 -13.69 7.19 -19.53
C ASN A 210 -14.11 5.73 -19.29
N LYS A 211 -15.31 5.42 -18.81
CA LYS A 211 -15.75 4.06 -18.41
C LYS A 211 -15.74 2.99 -19.52
N GLN A 212 -15.50 3.37 -20.76
CA GLN A 212 -15.34 2.43 -21.89
C GLN A 212 -13.87 2.12 -22.19
N ALA A 213 -12.92 2.81 -21.55
CA ALA A 213 -11.50 2.58 -21.71
C ALA A 213 -11.03 1.39 -20.87
N GLN A 214 -9.95 0.74 -21.31
CA GLN A 214 -9.33 -0.36 -20.55
C GLN A 214 -8.65 0.14 -19.27
N HIS A 215 -8.03 1.32 -19.32
CA HIS A 215 -7.56 2.07 -18.15
C HIS A 215 -8.44 3.30 -18.00
N ILE A 216 -9.28 3.33 -16.97
CA ILE A 216 -10.31 4.36 -16.78
C ILE A 216 -9.69 5.61 -16.15
N PHE A 217 -8.87 5.43 -15.11
CA PHE A 217 -8.30 6.54 -14.36
C PHE A 217 -6.90 6.90 -14.85
N PRO A 218 -6.61 8.21 -15.04
CA PRO A 218 -5.23 8.66 -15.22
C PRO A 218 -4.44 8.49 -13.92
N SER A 219 -3.11 8.50 -13.99
CA SER A 219 -2.26 8.57 -12.80
C SER A 219 -2.28 9.96 -12.17
N LYS A 220 -2.34 11.00 -13.01
CA LYS A 220 -2.33 12.41 -12.60
C LYS A 220 -3.26 13.24 -13.47
N LEU A 221 -3.88 14.26 -12.87
CA LEU A 221 -4.70 15.24 -13.56
C LEU A 221 -4.23 16.65 -13.19
N ASN A 222 -3.90 17.46 -14.18
CA ASN A 222 -3.72 18.89 -13.96
C ASN A 222 -5.09 19.59 -14.02
N ILE A 223 -5.58 20.09 -12.90
CA ILE A 223 -6.94 20.67 -12.82
C ILE A 223 -7.05 22.04 -13.49
N ALA A 224 -5.93 22.73 -13.73
CA ALA A 224 -5.91 24.03 -14.40
C ALA A 224 -5.95 23.89 -15.92
N THR A 225 -5.23 22.91 -16.49
CA THR A 225 -5.16 22.69 -17.94
C THR A 225 -6.13 21.62 -18.44
N GLY A 226 -6.58 20.72 -17.56
CA GLY A 226 -7.34 19.51 -17.91
C GLY A 226 -6.46 18.38 -18.46
N GLU A 227 -5.13 18.54 -18.45
CA GLU A 227 -4.20 17.53 -18.93
C GLU A 227 -4.21 16.29 -18.03
N LYS A 228 -4.33 15.12 -18.67
CA LYS A 228 -4.37 13.81 -18.01
C LYS A 228 -3.14 13.02 -18.38
N GLN A 229 -2.34 12.65 -17.38
CA GLN A 229 -1.28 11.66 -17.56
C GLN A 229 -1.87 10.27 -17.38
N LEU A 230 -1.86 9.46 -18.44
CA LEU A 230 -2.34 8.08 -18.36
C LEU A 230 -1.38 7.24 -17.50
N SER A 231 -1.95 6.36 -16.66
CA SER A 231 -1.16 5.43 -15.86
C SER A 231 -0.52 4.34 -16.73
N GLU A 232 -1.32 3.78 -17.66
CA GLU A 232 -1.03 2.59 -18.49
C GLU A 232 -0.37 1.45 -17.70
N ARG A 233 -0.68 1.38 -16.40
CA ARG A 233 -0.12 0.39 -15.47
C ARG A 233 -1.23 -0.28 -14.69
N LEU A 234 -1.09 -1.60 -14.58
CA LEU A 234 -1.83 -2.45 -13.68
C LEU A 234 -0.96 -2.63 -12.43
N ALA A 235 -1.02 -1.68 -11.50
CA ALA A 235 -0.16 -1.66 -10.32
C ALA A 235 -0.93 -1.21 -9.08
N TRP A 236 -0.38 -1.52 -7.90
CA TRP A 236 -0.91 -1.02 -6.63
C TRP A 236 -0.71 0.49 -6.51
N CYS A 237 0.50 0.99 -6.80
CA CYS A 237 0.86 2.39 -6.56
C CYS A 237 0.09 3.36 -7.45
N TYR A 238 -0.12 3.02 -8.73
CA TYR A 238 -0.85 3.84 -9.70
C TYR A 238 -1.70 2.98 -10.64
N GLY A 239 -2.89 3.49 -10.94
CA GLY A 239 -3.83 2.88 -11.87
C GLY A 239 -5.10 2.38 -11.18
N ASP A 240 -5.95 1.78 -12.00
CA ASP A 240 -7.32 1.41 -11.63
C ASP A 240 -7.42 0.42 -10.45
N LEU A 241 -6.41 -0.43 -10.21
CA LEU A 241 -6.39 -1.33 -9.04
C LEU A 241 -6.37 -0.56 -7.72
N GLY A 242 -5.48 0.44 -7.61
CA GLY A 242 -5.38 1.30 -6.45
C GLY A 242 -6.64 2.14 -6.24
N VAL A 243 -7.22 2.64 -7.34
CA VAL A 243 -8.49 3.38 -7.30
C VAL A 243 -9.64 2.47 -6.82
N ALA A 244 -9.71 1.23 -7.31
CA ALA A 244 -10.73 0.27 -6.89
C ALA A 244 -10.70 0.02 -5.38
N ILE A 245 -9.51 -0.09 -4.78
CA ILE A 245 -9.33 -0.22 -3.32
C ILE A 245 -9.92 1.00 -2.60
N GLY A 246 -9.57 2.22 -3.03
CA GLY A 246 -10.11 3.45 -2.45
C GLY A 246 -11.64 3.56 -2.58
N LEU A 247 -12.21 3.17 -3.72
CA LEU A 247 -13.66 3.13 -3.93
C LEU A 247 -14.35 2.09 -3.03
N TRP A 248 -13.74 0.93 -2.84
CA TRP A 248 -14.26 -0.09 -1.94
C TRP A 248 -14.24 0.39 -0.49
N LYS A 249 -13.13 0.97 -0.03
CA LYS A 249 -13.03 1.61 1.29
C LYS A 249 -14.12 2.68 1.48
N ALA A 250 -14.35 3.51 0.47
CA ALA A 250 -15.43 4.48 0.49
C ALA A 250 -16.83 3.83 0.58
N TYR A 251 -17.07 2.73 -0.15
CA TYR A 251 -18.32 1.96 -0.05
C TYR A 251 -18.57 1.46 1.38
N THR A 252 -17.54 0.99 2.09
CA THR A 252 -17.71 0.52 3.49
C THR A 252 -18.27 1.61 4.42
N VAL A 253 -18.05 2.89 4.09
CA VAL A 253 -18.57 4.05 4.85
C VAL A 253 -19.91 4.51 4.33
N LEU A 254 -20.04 4.69 3.01
CA LEU A 254 -21.21 5.32 2.40
C LEU A 254 -22.38 4.36 2.18
N GLN A 255 -22.10 3.05 2.05
CA GLN A 255 -23.08 2.00 1.72
C GLN A 255 -23.92 2.33 0.47
N ASP A 256 -23.31 3.02 -0.51
CA ASP A 256 -23.94 3.33 -1.81
C ASP A 256 -23.73 2.17 -2.79
N GLU A 257 -24.81 1.48 -3.16
CA GLU A 257 -24.76 0.34 -4.09
C GLU A 257 -24.33 0.75 -5.51
N ASN A 258 -24.49 2.01 -5.92
CA ASN A 258 -23.94 2.47 -7.20
C ASN A 258 -22.41 2.53 -7.15
N LEU A 259 -21.85 2.94 -6.01
CA LEU A 259 -20.41 2.95 -5.79
C LEU A 259 -19.84 1.53 -5.78
N LYS A 260 -20.54 0.58 -5.14
CA LYS A 260 -20.19 -0.84 -5.21
C LYS A 260 -20.19 -1.36 -6.64
N ALA A 261 -21.23 -1.07 -7.41
CA ALA A 261 -21.32 -1.47 -8.82
C ALA A 261 -20.21 -0.86 -9.68
N MET A 262 -19.86 0.41 -9.44
CA MET A 262 -18.74 1.09 -10.09
C MET A 262 -17.40 0.42 -9.75
N CYS A 263 -17.15 0.10 -8.49
CA CYS A 263 -15.96 -0.62 -8.04
C CYS A 263 -15.86 -2.02 -8.70
N HIS A 264 -16.97 -2.78 -8.71
CA HIS A 264 -17.03 -4.11 -9.35
C HIS A 264 -16.77 -4.03 -10.86
N HIS A 265 -17.37 -3.06 -11.56
CA HIS A 265 -17.11 -2.84 -12.97
C HIS A 265 -15.64 -2.51 -13.24
N LEU A 266 -15.06 -1.60 -12.47
CA LEU A 266 -13.67 -1.20 -12.60
C LEU A 266 -12.73 -2.40 -12.47
N ILE A 267 -12.90 -3.22 -11.42
CA ILE A 267 -12.02 -4.36 -11.19
C ILE A 267 -12.19 -5.45 -12.24
N LEU A 268 -13.41 -5.70 -12.73
CA LEU A 268 -13.67 -6.63 -13.84
C LEU A 268 -13.07 -6.14 -15.16
N ASN A 269 -13.13 -4.84 -15.43
CA ASN A 269 -12.55 -4.25 -16.64
C ASN A 269 -11.04 -4.53 -16.73
N VAL A 270 -10.33 -4.31 -15.62
CA VAL A 270 -8.87 -4.48 -15.58
C VAL A 270 -8.42 -5.93 -15.38
N SER A 271 -9.30 -6.82 -14.91
CA SER A 271 -9.04 -8.28 -14.84
C SER A 271 -8.69 -8.91 -16.19
N LYS A 272 -9.11 -8.25 -17.28
CA LYS A 272 -8.90 -8.67 -18.67
C LYS A 272 -7.52 -8.29 -19.20
N ILE A 273 -6.79 -7.41 -18.52
CA ILE A 273 -5.43 -7.00 -18.88
C ILE A 273 -4.47 -8.17 -18.64
N LYS A 274 -3.61 -8.45 -19.64
CA LYS A 274 -2.57 -9.48 -19.59
C LYS A 274 -1.19 -8.83 -19.57
N ALA A 275 -0.15 -9.63 -19.29
CA ALA A 275 1.21 -9.15 -19.04
C ALA A 275 1.73 -8.18 -20.12
N ASP A 276 1.46 -8.46 -21.40
CA ASP A 276 1.89 -7.65 -22.55
C ASP A 276 1.32 -6.23 -22.60
N LYS A 277 0.22 -5.96 -21.87
CA LYS A 277 -0.45 -4.65 -21.82
C LYS A 277 -0.58 -4.09 -20.40
N SER A 278 0.13 -4.68 -19.45
CA SER A 278 -0.04 -4.36 -18.03
C SER A 278 0.87 -3.24 -17.53
N GLY A 279 1.92 -2.90 -18.30
CA GLY A 279 2.96 -1.98 -17.84
C GLY A 279 3.84 -2.54 -16.70
N VAL A 280 3.73 -3.84 -16.37
CA VAL A 280 4.67 -4.53 -15.47
C VAL A 280 6.05 -4.56 -16.13
N PHE A 281 7.08 -4.22 -15.36
CA PHE A 281 8.45 -4.19 -15.88
C PHE A 281 8.94 -5.59 -16.26
N TYR A 282 9.65 -5.65 -17.37
CA TYR A 282 10.27 -6.87 -17.89
C TYR A 282 11.65 -6.56 -18.45
N SER A 283 12.64 -7.35 -18.08
CA SER A 283 13.99 -7.29 -18.62
C SER A 283 14.25 -8.46 -19.55
N GLN A 284 14.51 -8.15 -20.82
CA GLN A 284 14.99 -9.17 -21.78
C GLN A 284 16.39 -9.67 -21.43
N LYS A 285 17.25 -8.79 -20.91
CA LYS A 285 18.64 -9.12 -20.56
C LYS A 285 18.71 -10.08 -19.38
N ASN A 286 17.85 -9.88 -18.38
CA ASN A 286 17.83 -10.69 -17.17
C ASN A 286 16.82 -11.86 -17.23
N ASP A 287 15.99 -11.93 -18.29
CA ASP A 287 14.85 -12.87 -18.41
C ASP A 287 13.97 -12.87 -17.16
N CYS A 288 13.61 -11.66 -16.68
CA CYS A 288 12.82 -11.49 -15.47
C CYS A 288 11.66 -10.51 -15.66
N ILE A 289 10.52 -10.86 -15.08
CA ILE A 289 9.37 -9.98 -14.88
C ILE A 289 9.33 -9.52 -13.42
N ASP A 290 8.90 -8.29 -13.18
CA ASP A 290 8.74 -7.81 -11.81
C ASP A 290 7.65 -8.61 -11.07
N THR A 291 8.00 -9.03 -9.86
CA THR A 291 7.12 -9.79 -8.97
C THR A 291 6.75 -9.02 -7.71
N GLY A 292 7.30 -7.83 -7.49
CA GLY A 292 7.05 -7.03 -6.28
C GLY A 292 5.57 -6.68 -6.07
N ILE A 293 5.26 -6.19 -4.87
CA ILE A 293 3.90 -5.77 -4.50
C ILE A 293 3.54 -4.47 -5.22
N CYS A 294 4.47 -3.52 -5.26
CA CYS A 294 4.22 -2.15 -5.71
C CYS A 294 3.64 -2.09 -7.14
N HIS A 295 4.26 -2.82 -8.06
CA HIS A 295 3.98 -2.77 -9.49
C HIS A 295 4.32 -4.07 -10.24
N GLY A 296 4.38 -5.18 -9.50
CA GLY A 296 4.71 -6.50 -10.03
C GLY A 296 3.56 -7.50 -9.98
N THR A 297 3.82 -8.68 -10.53
CA THR A 297 2.82 -9.75 -10.68
C THR A 297 2.20 -10.22 -9.37
N ALA A 298 2.94 -10.25 -8.26
CA ALA A 298 2.40 -10.70 -6.98
C ALA A 298 1.39 -9.69 -6.40
N GLY A 299 1.70 -8.39 -6.45
CA GLY A 299 0.76 -7.35 -6.00
C GLY A 299 -0.55 -7.36 -6.80
N ILE A 300 -0.46 -7.51 -8.11
CA ILE A 300 -1.64 -7.62 -9.00
C ILE A 300 -2.48 -8.85 -8.61
N SER A 301 -1.83 -10.01 -8.49
CA SER A 301 -2.47 -11.26 -8.08
C SER A 301 -3.19 -11.14 -6.74
N HIS A 302 -2.54 -10.48 -5.78
CA HIS A 302 -3.06 -10.25 -4.43
C HIS A 302 -4.33 -9.42 -4.45
N ILE A 303 -4.33 -8.30 -5.18
CA ILE A 303 -5.49 -7.41 -5.28
C ILE A 303 -6.67 -8.13 -5.94
N PHE A 304 -6.46 -8.89 -7.02
CA PHE A 304 -7.53 -9.68 -7.63
C PHE A 304 -8.08 -10.76 -6.68
N ASN A 305 -7.23 -11.43 -5.90
CA ASN A 305 -7.69 -12.39 -4.89
C ASN A 305 -8.57 -11.71 -3.82
N LYS A 306 -8.19 -10.53 -3.35
CA LYS A 306 -9.00 -9.77 -2.38
C LYS A 306 -10.36 -9.40 -2.95
N PHE A 307 -10.41 -8.88 -4.17
CA PHE A 307 -11.70 -8.58 -4.80
C PHE A 307 -12.50 -9.82 -5.17
N TYR A 308 -11.86 -10.95 -5.48
CA TYR A 308 -12.55 -12.23 -5.63
C TYR A 308 -13.20 -12.67 -4.30
N ARG A 309 -12.51 -12.55 -3.16
CA ARG A 309 -13.10 -12.87 -1.83
C ARG A 309 -14.34 -12.01 -1.53
N ILE A 310 -14.36 -10.77 -2.02
CA ILE A 310 -15.47 -9.82 -1.86
C ILE A 310 -16.65 -10.12 -2.80
N PHE A 311 -16.39 -10.20 -4.12
CA PHE A 311 -17.44 -10.27 -5.14
C PHE A 311 -17.81 -11.71 -5.55
N GLN A 312 -16.94 -12.68 -5.24
CA GLN A 312 -17.08 -14.09 -5.63
C GLN A 312 -17.26 -14.30 -7.15
N ASP A 313 -16.66 -13.41 -7.95
CA ASP A 313 -16.72 -13.43 -9.40
C ASP A 313 -15.57 -14.28 -10.00
N GLU A 314 -15.92 -15.26 -10.83
CA GLU A 314 -14.92 -16.20 -11.38
C GLU A 314 -13.92 -15.50 -12.32
N GLU A 315 -14.28 -14.40 -13.01
CA GLU A 315 -13.33 -13.64 -13.83
C GLU A 315 -12.17 -13.07 -12.97
N LEU A 316 -12.46 -12.66 -11.73
CA LEU A 316 -11.45 -12.16 -10.79
C LEU A 316 -10.53 -13.28 -10.30
N LYS A 317 -11.09 -14.47 -10.06
CA LYS A 317 -10.31 -15.66 -9.69
C LYS A 317 -9.40 -16.11 -10.83
N GLU A 318 -9.89 -16.07 -12.07
CA GLU A 318 -9.09 -16.37 -13.26
C GLU A 318 -7.93 -15.36 -13.42
N ALA A 319 -8.20 -14.06 -13.22
CA ALA A 319 -7.16 -13.03 -13.23
C ALA A 319 -6.12 -13.27 -12.13
N HIS A 320 -6.55 -13.51 -10.89
CA HIS A 320 -5.66 -13.90 -9.79
C HIS A 320 -4.79 -15.11 -10.17
N ASN A 321 -5.40 -16.20 -10.65
CA ASN A 321 -4.67 -17.42 -11.01
C ASN A 321 -3.65 -17.19 -12.13
N TYR A 322 -3.98 -16.36 -13.12
CA TYR A 322 -3.07 -15.98 -14.19
C TYR A 322 -1.85 -15.25 -13.64
N TRP A 323 -2.05 -14.20 -12.84
CA TRP A 323 -0.95 -13.40 -12.28
C TRP A 323 -0.12 -14.19 -11.27
N MET A 324 -0.77 -14.99 -10.41
CA MET A 324 -0.08 -15.91 -9.49
C MET A 324 0.80 -16.91 -10.24
N SER A 325 0.34 -17.44 -11.38
CA SER A 325 1.14 -18.37 -12.18
C SER A 325 2.41 -17.71 -12.72
N LEU A 326 2.36 -16.43 -13.13
CA LEU A 326 3.52 -15.68 -13.58
C LEU A 326 4.51 -15.45 -12.43
N THR A 327 4.01 -15.07 -11.25
CA THR A 327 4.83 -14.94 -10.04
C THR A 327 5.56 -16.25 -9.73
N LEU A 328 4.83 -17.37 -9.63
CA LEU A 328 5.39 -18.67 -9.31
C LEU A 328 6.39 -19.18 -10.37
N ASN A 329 6.16 -18.90 -11.65
CA ASN A 329 7.10 -19.26 -12.72
C ASN A 329 8.38 -18.40 -12.65
N GLN A 330 8.28 -17.13 -12.26
CA GLN A 330 9.47 -16.30 -12.06
C GLN A 330 10.28 -16.75 -10.84
N LEU A 331 9.61 -17.14 -9.74
CA LEU A 331 10.28 -17.68 -8.56
C LEU A 331 11.10 -18.94 -8.89
N GLU A 332 10.60 -19.82 -9.78
CA GLU A 332 11.34 -21.01 -10.24
C GLU A 332 12.62 -20.66 -11.01
N LYS A 333 12.64 -19.52 -11.72
CA LYS A 333 13.82 -19.03 -12.44
C LYS A 333 14.80 -18.27 -11.53
N GLY A 334 14.39 -17.93 -10.31
CA GLY A 334 15.02 -16.92 -9.47
C GLY A 334 14.38 -15.55 -9.70
N ALA A 335 14.00 -14.87 -8.62
CA ALA A 335 13.36 -13.57 -8.67
C ALA A 335 14.37 -12.45 -8.43
N LYS A 336 14.39 -11.51 -9.37
CA LYS A 336 15.07 -10.22 -9.26
C LYS A 336 14.03 -9.12 -9.42
N PHE A 337 14.34 -7.96 -8.89
CA PHE A 337 13.44 -6.81 -8.85
C PHE A 337 14.11 -5.61 -9.49
N PRO A 338 13.33 -4.70 -10.11
CA PRO A 338 13.89 -3.50 -10.71
C PRO A 338 14.64 -2.66 -9.68
N TYR A 339 15.87 -2.27 -9.98
CA TYR A 339 16.67 -1.37 -9.16
C TYR A 339 16.98 -0.06 -9.89
N ASP A 340 17.44 -0.16 -11.13
CA ASP A 340 17.57 0.97 -12.05
C ASP A 340 17.04 0.59 -13.44
N LEU A 341 15.80 0.97 -13.68
CA LEU A 341 15.12 0.72 -14.96
C LEU A 341 15.79 1.40 -16.15
N LYS A 342 16.54 2.50 -15.95
CA LYS A 342 17.21 3.21 -17.06
C LYS A 342 18.39 2.39 -17.58
N ASN A 343 19.08 1.69 -16.69
CA ASN A 343 20.24 0.86 -16.99
C ASN A 343 19.89 -0.64 -17.09
N ASP A 344 18.60 -0.98 -16.96
CA ASP A 344 18.09 -2.35 -16.90
C ASP A 344 18.82 -3.19 -15.83
N GLU A 345 19.01 -2.59 -14.66
CA GLU A 345 19.60 -3.23 -13.49
C GLU A 345 18.53 -3.81 -12.59
N TRP A 346 18.67 -5.10 -12.31
CA TRP A 346 17.73 -5.88 -11.51
C TRP A 346 18.52 -6.65 -10.47
N VAL A 347 18.09 -6.55 -9.22
CA VAL A 347 18.82 -7.10 -8.08
C VAL A 347 17.93 -8.00 -7.24
N GLU A 348 18.55 -8.91 -6.52
CA GLU A 348 17.87 -9.67 -5.49
C GLU A 348 17.94 -8.90 -4.19
N HIS A 349 16.81 -8.74 -3.52
CA HIS A 349 16.77 -8.15 -2.18
C HIS A 349 15.51 -8.61 -1.42
N THR A 350 15.53 -8.39 -0.12
CA THR A 350 14.52 -8.82 0.85
C THR A 350 13.56 -7.71 1.26
N GLY A 351 13.49 -6.63 0.48
CA GLY A 351 12.55 -5.55 0.74
C GLY A 351 11.09 -6.02 0.76
N LEU A 352 10.25 -5.35 1.56
CA LEU A 352 8.84 -5.70 1.65
C LEU A 352 8.06 -5.26 0.40
N LEU A 353 8.11 -3.99 0.03
CA LEU A 353 7.27 -3.44 -1.05
C LEU A 353 7.66 -3.90 -2.46
N GLU A 354 8.97 -4.06 -2.70
CA GLU A 354 9.54 -4.31 -4.03
C GLU A 354 10.47 -5.52 -4.04
N GLY A 355 10.55 -6.29 -2.96
CA GLY A 355 11.48 -7.43 -2.84
C GLY A 355 10.79 -8.75 -2.51
N ILE A 356 11.61 -9.78 -2.26
CA ILE A 356 11.12 -11.16 -2.14
C ILE A 356 10.25 -11.39 -0.90
N SER A 357 10.47 -10.63 0.17
CA SER A 357 9.68 -10.73 1.40
C SER A 357 8.21 -10.37 1.16
N GLY A 358 7.95 -9.35 0.34
CA GLY A 358 6.59 -9.00 -0.07
C GLY A 358 5.91 -10.07 -0.92
N VAL A 359 6.65 -10.68 -1.84
CA VAL A 359 6.17 -11.83 -2.61
C VAL A 359 5.80 -12.97 -1.66
N GLY A 360 6.66 -13.24 -0.67
CA GLY A 360 6.41 -14.21 0.39
C GLY A 360 5.11 -13.90 1.17
N MET A 361 4.88 -12.64 1.53
CA MET A 361 3.66 -12.24 2.24
C MET A 361 2.38 -12.45 1.42
N VAL A 362 2.42 -12.19 0.10
CA VAL A 362 1.31 -12.49 -0.81
C VAL A 362 1.04 -14.00 -0.88
N LEU A 363 2.09 -14.81 -0.98
CA LEU A 363 1.97 -16.26 -0.98
C LEU A 363 1.42 -16.79 0.35
N LEU A 364 1.87 -16.20 1.46
CA LEU A 364 1.46 -16.55 2.81
C LEU A 364 -0.02 -16.22 3.05
N ASP A 365 -0.49 -15.03 2.66
CA ASP A 365 -1.91 -14.65 2.75
C ASP A 365 -2.81 -15.56 1.91
N TYR A 366 -2.36 -15.93 0.72
CA TYR A 366 -3.13 -16.82 -0.14
C TYR A 366 -3.24 -18.24 0.45
N GLN A 367 -2.13 -18.79 0.95
CA GLN A 367 -2.05 -20.17 1.42
C GLN A 367 -2.53 -20.36 2.86
N TYR A 368 -2.29 -19.37 3.72
CA TYR A 368 -2.57 -19.35 5.15
C TYR A 368 -3.10 -17.97 5.59
N PRO A 369 -4.31 -17.55 5.15
CA PRO A 369 -4.83 -16.19 5.37
C PRO A 369 -4.88 -15.77 6.84
N GLU A 370 -5.15 -16.70 7.76
CA GLU A 370 -5.17 -16.41 9.20
C GLU A 370 -3.79 -16.01 9.75
N LYS A 371 -2.70 -16.52 9.16
CA LYS A 371 -1.33 -16.16 9.59
C LYS A 371 -0.97 -14.74 9.17
N ALA A 372 -1.33 -14.34 7.96
CA ALA A 372 -0.97 -13.03 7.41
C ALA A 372 -2.04 -11.97 7.64
N LYS A 373 -2.99 -12.17 8.55
CA LYS A 373 -4.14 -11.26 8.68
C LYS A 373 -3.70 -9.80 8.82
N ASP A 374 -4.28 -8.93 8.00
CA ASP A 374 -4.05 -7.47 7.98
C ASP A 374 -2.60 -7.01 7.70
N TRP A 375 -1.71 -7.90 7.26
CA TRP A 375 -0.30 -7.56 6.98
C TRP A 375 -0.14 -6.40 5.99
N ASP A 376 -1.06 -6.27 5.05
CA ASP A 376 -1.04 -5.30 3.97
C ASP A 376 -1.83 -4.03 4.26
N LYS A 377 -2.28 -3.85 5.51
CA LYS A 377 -2.85 -2.59 6.00
C LYS A 377 -1.87 -1.43 5.83
N ILE A 378 -0.57 -1.67 5.95
CA ILE A 378 0.49 -0.65 5.72
C ILE A 378 0.50 -0.12 4.29
N TYR A 379 -0.12 -0.85 3.36
CA TYR A 379 -0.30 -0.47 1.95
C TYR A 379 -1.77 -0.17 1.62
N LEU A 380 -2.62 0.03 2.64
CA LEU A 380 -4.04 0.37 2.53
C LEU A 380 -4.88 -0.71 1.83
N MET A 381 -4.38 -1.94 1.71
CA MET A 381 -5.02 -3.05 0.97
C MET A 381 -5.93 -3.94 1.86
N ASN A 382 -6.18 -3.56 3.11
CA ASN A 382 -7.04 -4.31 4.04
C ASN A 382 -8.54 -4.11 3.71
N ILE A 383 -9.01 -4.71 2.60
CA ILE A 383 -10.39 -4.57 2.09
C ILE A 383 -11.30 -5.79 2.31
N GLY A 384 -10.76 -6.88 2.87
CA GLY A 384 -11.43 -8.18 3.00
C GLY A 384 -11.85 -8.54 4.40
#